data_AF-A0A973AGJ6-F1
#
_entry.id   AF-A0A973AGJ6-F1
#
_cell.length_a   1.000
_cell.length_b   1.000
_cell.length_c   1.000
_cell.angle_alpha   90.00
_cell.angle_beta   90.00
_cell.angle_gamma   90.00
#
_symmetry.space_group_name_H-M   'P 1'
#
loop_
_entity.id
_entity.type
_entity.pdbx_description
1 polymer ?
#
loop_
_entity_poly.entity_id
_entity_poly.type
_entity_poly.pdbx_seq_one_letter_code
_entity_poly.pdbx_strand_id
1 'polypeptide(L)'
;MKVCFDTDLIVQYGGRGPRYTSYPTALQFNNALTAVDYRACAIASNATGVPLSLYVHIPFCYSLCYYCGCNKIVTHNQARVDRYMEMLYREIDMQSELFDKSRKIEQLHFGGGTPTYLESEQLDDLMAKLRRAFTFDESADREFSIEVDPRTVDEHSIRHLAALGFNRLSLGIQDFDPVVQKAVNRTQTTDDVLNLVLAAREAGFESISFDLIYGLPHQTVKSFDTTLELVIGMRPDRLAVYNYAHLPNRFKGQRMINDEDIPSPEMKLEILHRTIDTLCDSGYVYIGMDHFALPDDELVLA
;
A
#
# COMPACT_ATOMS: atom_id res chain seq x y z
N MET A 1 -22.56 12.72 -2.20
CA MET A 1 -23.37 12.11 -3.28
C MET A 1 -23.56 10.65 -2.91
N LYS A 2 -24.79 10.12 -2.83
CA LYS A 2 -24.99 8.71 -2.49
C LYS A 2 -24.63 7.85 -3.69
N VAL A 3 -23.76 6.86 -3.52
CA VAL A 3 -23.37 5.93 -4.59
C VAL A 3 -24.60 5.12 -5.00
N CYS A 4 -24.91 5.08 -6.30
CA CYS A 4 -26.01 4.26 -6.81
C CYS A 4 -25.50 2.84 -7.07
N PHE A 5 -25.92 1.89 -6.25
CA PHE A 5 -25.53 0.48 -6.38
C PHE A 5 -26.60 -0.29 -7.19
N ASP A 6 -26.44 -0.31 -8.51
CA ASP A 6 -27.38 -0.98 -9.42
C ASP A 6 -26.94 -2.44 -9.67
N THR A 7 -27.65 -3.38 -9.03
CA THR A 7 -27.33 -4.81 -9.12
C THR A 7 -27.49 -5.35 -10.54
N ASP A 8 -28.49 -4.88 -11.30
CA ASP A 8 -28.73 -5.39 -12.66
C ASP A 8 -27.58 -5.01 -13.59
N LEU A 9 -27.10 -3.77 -13.49
CA LEU A 9 -25.91 -3.33 -14.24
C LEU A 9 -24.64 -4.06 -13.81
N ILE A 10 -24.45 -4.29 -12.50
CA ILE A 10 -23.27 -5.02 -11.99
C ILE A 10 -23.28 -6.47 -12.49
N VAL A 11 -24.43 -7.13 -12.53
CA VAL A 11 -24.56 -8.48 -13.07
C VAL A 11 -24.35 -8.47 -14.58
N GLN A 12 -24.92 -7.51 -15.31
CA GLN A 12 -24.79 -7.40 -16.76
C GLN A 12 -23.34 -7.16 -17.23
N TYR A 13 -22.61 -6.29 -16.53
CA TYR A 13 -21.23 -5.92 -16.88
C TYR A 13 -20.17 -6.63 -16.02
N GLY A 14 -20.59 -7.49 -15.10
CA GLY A 14 -19.71 -8.29 -14.26
C GLY A 14 -18.86 -9.26 -15.08
N GLY A 15 -17.69 -9.62 -14.54
CA GLY A 15 -16.79 -10.59 -15.16
C GLY A 15 -15.36 -10.08 -15.33
N ARG A 16 -14.66 -10.58 -16.35
CA ARG A 16 -13.24 -10.24 -16.60
C ARG A 16 -13.12 -8.91 -17.34
N GLY A 17 -12.91 -7.83 -16.59
CA GLY A 17 -12.50 -6.54 -17.14
C GLY A 17 -10.97 -6.34 -17.10
N PRO A 18 -10.40 -5.48 -17.97
CA PRO A 18 -9.02 -5.04 -17.82
C PRO A 18 -8.85 -4.25 -16.51
N ARG A 19 -7.90 -4.66 -15.66
CA ARG A 19 -7.46 -3.85 -14.52
C ARG A 19 -6.47 -2.81 -15.01
N TYR A 20 -6.91 -1.56 -15.13
CA TYR A 20 -6.07 -0.45 -15.59
C TYR A 20 -5.18 0.07 -14.45
N THR A 21 -4.08 -0.63 -14.18
CA THR A 21 -3.02 -0.12 -13.29
C THR A 21 -2.21 0.99 -13.94
N SER A 22 -2.15 0.99 -15.27
CA SER A 22 -1.53 2.00 -16.12
C SER A 22 -2.10 1.88 -17.54
N TYR A 23 -1.90 2.91 -18.36
CA TYR A 23 -2.18 2.84 -19.80
C TYR A 23 -0.96 3.32 -20.62
N PRO A 24 -0.45 2.49 -21.56
CA PRO A 24 -0.78 1.09 -21.80
C PRO A 24 -0.48 0.18 -20.60
N THR A 25 -1.07 -1.02 -20.60
CA THR A 25 -0.88 -1.98 -19.48
C THR A 25 0.50 -2.64 -19.54
N ALA A 26 0.96 -3.21 -18.43
CA ALA A 26 2.22 -3.95 -18.34
C ALA A 26 2.32 -5.14 -19.32
N LEU A 27 1.20 -5.61 -19.90
CA LEU A 27 1.20 -6.63 -20.95
C LEU A 27 1.87 -6.15 -22.25
N GLN A 28 2.02 -4.84 -22.42
CA GLN A 28 2.70 -4.25 -23.57
C GLN A 28 4.22 -4.11 -23.37
N PHE A 29 4.72 -4.35 -22.14
CA PHE A 29 6.15 -4.30 -21.87
C PHE A 29 6.86 -5.42 -22.62
N ASN A 30 7.92 -5.06 -23.32
CA ASN A 30 8.71 -5.97 -24.14
C ASN A 30 10.17 -5.50 -24.16
N ASN A 31 11.05 -6.35 -24.68
CA ASN A 31 12.51 -6.12 -24.65
C ASN A 31 13.01 -5.15 -25.75
N ALA A 32 12.12 -4.46 -26.48
CA ALA A 32 12.54 -3.49 -27.50
C ALA A 32 13.07 -2.18 -26.89
N LEU A 33 12.61 -1.80 -25.69
CA LEU A 33 13.14 -0.64 -24.98
C LEU A 33 14.51 -0.97 -24.40
N THR A 34 15.55 -0.29 -24.86
CA THR A 34 16.93 -0.53 -24.43
C THR A 34 17.34 0.42 -23.29
N ALA A 35 18.49 0.14 -22.68
CA ALA A 35 19.09 1.05 -21.70
C ALA A 35 19.47 2.42 -22.31
N VAL A 36 19.78 2.48 -23.61
CA VAL A 36 20.08 3.74 -24.32
C VAL A 36 18.80 4.57 -24.45
N ASP A 37 17.70 3.93 -24.85
CA ASP A 37 16.40 4.59 -24.98
C ASP A 37 15.92 5.14 -23.63
N TYR A 38 16.05 4.33 -22.57
CA TYR A 38 15.72 4.75 -21.21
C TYR A 38 16.51 5.99 -20.77
N ARG A 39 17.85 5.97 -20.92
CA ARG A 39 18.71 7.08 -20.53
C ARG A 39 18.40 8.35 -21.33
N ALA A 40 18.16 8.21 -22.64
CA ALA A 40 17.78 9.34 -23.49
C ALA A 40 16.47 9.98 -23.01
N CYS A 41 15.44 9.17 -22.71
CA CYS A 41 14.17 9.65 -22.18
C CYS A 41 14.32 10.32 -20.80
N ALA A 42 15.08 9.70 -19.88
CA ALA A 42 15.31 10.25 -18.55
C ALA A 42 16.00 11.61 -18.60
N ILE A 43 17.08 11.74 -19.40
CA ILE A 43 17.81 13.00 -19.57
C ILE A 43 16.92 14.07 -20.24
N ALA A 44 16.18 13.69 -21.29
CA ALA A 44 15.27 14.61 -21.98
C ALA A 44 14.17 15.13 -21.03
N SER A 45 13.72 14.30 -20.08
CA SER A 45 12.71 14.70 -19.09
C SER A 45 13.14 15.87 -18.21
N ASN A 46 14.45 16.13 -18.04
CA ASN A 46 14.92 17.26 -17.24
C ASN A 46 14.47 18.61 -17.80
N ALA A 47 14.21 18.70 -19.11
CA ALA A 47 13.71 19.93 -19.74
C ALA A 47 12.30 20.34 -19.28
N THR A 48 11.53 19.43 -18.67
CA THR A 48 10.19 19.76 -18.17
C THR A 48 10.24 20.59 -16.88
N GLY A 49 11.32 20.47 -16.10
CA GLY A 49 11.44 21.08 -14.77
C GLY A 49 10.44 20.58 -13.73
N VAL A 50 9.57 19.63 -14.08
CA VAL A 50 8.57 19.06 -13.16
C VAL A 50 9.31 18.34 -12.02
N PRO A 51 8.86 18.46 -10.76
CA PRO A 51 9.41 17.68 -9.65
C PRO A 51 9.41 16.17 -9.91
N LEU A 52 10.10 15.44 -9.04
CA LEU A 52 10.28 14.00 -9.14
C LEU A 52 9.46 13.29 -8.06
N SER A 53 8.97 12.11 -8.43
CA SER A 53 8.39 11.12 -7.52
C SER A 53 9.28 9.87 -7.51
N LEU A 54 9.62 9.38 -6.31
CA LEU A 54 10.46 8.20 -6.11
C LEU A 54 9.66 7.07 -5.49
N TYR A 55 9.73 5.89 -6.11
CA TYR A 55 9.23 4.63 -5.54
C TYR A 55 10.40 3.70 -5.25
N VAL A 56 10.50 3.22 -4.01
CA VAL A 56 11.50 2.23 -3.60
C VAL A 56 10.80 0.96 -3.17
N HIS A 57 11.12 -0.14 -3.85
CA HIS A 57 10.46 -1.42 -3.64
C HIS A 57 11.25 -2.32 -2.68
N ILE A 58 10.84 -2.43 -1.41
CA ILE A 58 11.45 -3.33 -0.44
C ILE A 58 10.69 -4.66 -0.44
N PRO A 59 11.23 -5.74 -1.03
CA PRO A 59 10.45 -6.93 -1.32
C PRO A 59 10.28 -7.87 -0.13
N PHE A 60 10.89 -7.60 1.02
CA PHE A 60 11.02 -8.59 2.10
C PHE A 60 9.81 -8.62 3.02
N CYS A 61 9.44 -9.82 3.46
CA CYS A 61 8.43 -10.03 4.52
C CYS A 61 8.93 -11.12 5.48
N TYR A 62 8.63 -10.98 6.77
CA TYR A 62 8.94 -12.03 7.76
C TYR A 62 8.02 -13.25 7.64
N SER A 63 6.74 -13.03 7.32
CA SER A 63 5.74 -14.10 7.25
C SER A 63 5.00 -14.10 5.91
N LEU A 64 4.57 -15.29 5.50
CA LEU A 64 3.76 -15.50 4.32
C LEU A 64 2.28 -15.28 4.64
N CYS A 65 1.72 -14.12 4.28
CA CYS A 65 0.27 -13.96 4.22
C CYS A 65 -0.28 -14.73 3.01
N TYR A 66 -1.25 -15.62 3.22
CA TYR A 66 -1.70 -16.55 2.19
C TYR A 66 -2.47 -15.86 1.07
N TYR A 67 -3.14 -14.73 1.34
CA TYR A 67 -3.85 -13.96 0.33
C TYR A 67 -2.93 -13.22 -0.66
N CYS A 68 -1.69 -12.91 -0.26
CA CYS A 68 -0.90 -11.85 -0.87
C CYS A 68 -0.44 -12.16 -2.31
N GLY A 69 -0.75 -11.26 -3.24
CA GLY A 69 -0.33 -11.28 -4.65
C GLY A 69 0.80 -10.29 -5.00
N CYS A 70 1.38 -9.61 -4.01
CA CYS A 70 2.44 -8.63 -4.23
C CYS A 70 3.74 -9.28 -4.72
N ASN A 71 4.61 -8.50 -5.36
CA ASN A 71 6.00 -8.91 -5.58
C ASN A 71 6.72 -8.86 -4.24
N LYS A 72 7.02 -10.03 -3.68
CA LYS A 72 7.65 -10.16 -2.36
C LYS A 72 8.47 -11.43 -2.21
N ILE A 73 9.36 -11.41 -1.23
CA ILE A 73 10.27 -12.48 -0.82
C ILE A 73 10.09 -12.68 0.68
N VAL A 74 9.53 -13.83 1.07
CA VAL A 74 9.47 -14.21 2.49
C VAL A 74 10.83 -14.78 2.90
N THR A 75 11.48 -14.19 3.90
CA THR A 75 12.83 -14.59 4.32
C THR A 75 13.09 -14.17 5.76
N HIS A 76 13.96 -14.91 6.46
CA HIS A 76 14.59 -14.52 7.73
C HIS A 76 16.12 -14.36 7.58
N ASN A 77 16.64 -14.45 6.36
CA ASN A 77 18.07 -14.38 6.08
C ASN A 77 18.49 -12.93 5.82
N GLN A 78 19.11 -12.27 6.81
CA GLN A 78 19.56 -10.88 6.67
C GLN A 78 20.66 -10.67 5.63
N ALA A 79 21.54 -11.66 5.39
CA ALA A 79 22.56 -11.53 4.35
C ALA A 79 21.97 -11.35 2.94
N ARG A 80 20.73 -11.82 2.71
CA ARG A 80 20.01 -11.55 1.46
C ARG A 80 19.55 -10.09 1.37
N VAL A 81 19.15 -9.52 2.51
CA VAL A 81 18.69 -8.13 2.62
C VAL A 81 19.86 -7.20 2.45
N ASP A 82 20.98 -7.44 3.14
CA ASP A 82 22.20 -6.65 2.98
C ASP A 82 22.68 -6.61 1.53
N ARG A 83 22.66 -7.76 0.85
CA ARG A 83 23.00 -7.83 -0.57
C ARG A 83 22.02 -7.04 -1.45
N TYR A 84 20.73 -7.05 -1.13
CA TYR A 84 19.76 -6.22 -1.85
C TYR A 84 20.04 -4.73 -1.62
N MET A 85 20.31 -4.32 -0.38
CA MET A 85 20.64 -2.93 -0.05
C MET A 85 21.91 -2.45 -0.76
N GLU A 86 22.96 -3.29 -0.85
CA GLU A 86 24.17 -2.95 -1.62
C GLU A 86 23.85 -2.66 -3.09
N MET A 87 23.00 -3.50 -3.71
CA MET A 87 22.61 -3.32 -5.12
C MET A 87 21.70 -2.09 -5.29
N LEU A 88 20.77 -1.87 -4.36
CA LEU A 88 19.89 -0.70 -4.36
C LEU A 88 20.71 0.60 -4.25
N TYR A 89 21.74 0.64 -3.41
CA TYR A 89 22.60 1.82 -3.28
C TYR A 89 23.36 2.13 -4.58
N ARG A 90 23.82 1.11 -5.31
CA ARG A 90 24.43 1.29 -6.63
C ARG A 90 23.42 1.77 -7.66
N GLU A 91 22.21 1.23 -7.63
CA GLU A 91 21.13 1.67 -8.51
C GLU A 91 20.76 3.14 -8.24
N ILE A 92 20.65 3.55 -6.97
CA ILE A 92 20.41 4.95 -6.60
C ILE A 92 21.47 5.88 -7.19
N ASP A 93 22.76 5.51 -7.10
CA ASP A 93 23.83 6.30 -7.72
C ASP A 93 23.63 6.43 -9.23
N MET A 94 23.43 5.30 -9.91
CA MET A 94 23.24 5.24 -11.37
C MET A 94 22.02 6.05 -11.83
N GLN A 95 20.92 6.00 -11.09
CA GLN A 95 19.71 6.74 -11.42
C GLN A 95 19.88 8.24 -11.18
N SER A 96 20.55 8.62 -10.08
CA SER A 96 20.75 10.02 -9.73
C SER A 96 21.59 10.82 -10.73
N GLU A 97 22.43 10.13 -11.52
CA GLU A 97 23.21 10.75 -12.61
C GLU A 97 22.33 11.19 -13.80
N LEU A 98 21.12 10.64 -13.92
CA LEU A 98 20.22 10.92 -15.05
C LEU A 98 19.32 12.14 -14.84
N PHE A 99 19.13 12.56 -13.59
CA PHE A 99 18.17 13.60 -13.23
C PHE A 99 18.86 14.84 -12.64
N ASP A 100 18.40 16.01 -13.06
CA ASP A 100 18.97 17.30 -12.61
C ASP A 100 18.70 17.54 -11.11
N LYS A 101 19.72 17.98 -10.36
CA LYS A 101 19.64 18.25 -8.93
C LYS A 101 18.74 19.44 -8.57
N SER A 102 18.36 20.26 -9.54
CA SER A 102 17.35 21.32 -9.37
C SER A 102 15.92 20.77 -9.25
N ARG A 103 15.67 19.55 -9.72
CA ARG A 103 14.37 18.88 -9.59
C ARG A 103 14.26 18.25 -8.22
N LYS A 104 13.32 18.74 -7.42
CA LYS A 104 13.09 18.24 -6.07
C LYS A 104 12.29 16.94 -6.08
N ILE A 105 12.56 16.07 -5.11
CA ILE A 105 11.67 14.95 -4.77
C ILE A 105 10.52 15.52 -3.93
N GLU A 106 9.34 15.63 -4.53
CA GLU A 106 8.11 16.04 -3.82
C GLU A 106 7.35 14.83 -3.27
N GLN A 107 7.49 13.66 -3.91
CA GLN A 107 6.86 12.42 -3.50
C GLN A 107 7.89 11.32 -3.31
N LEU A 108 7.78 10.61 -2.20
CA LEU A 108 8.53 9.40 -1.89
C LEU A 108 7.56 8.33 -1.42
N HIS A 109 7.67 7.13 -1.96
CA HIS A 109 6.91 6.00 -1.47
C HIS A 109 7.81 4.77 -1.30
N PHE A 110 7.87 4.27 -0.07
CA PHE A 110 8.45 2.96 0.22
C PHE A 110 7.31 1.94 0.28
N GLY A 111 7.35 0.95 -0.60
CA GLY A 111 6.34 -0.12 -0.64
C GLY A 111 6.91 -1.47 -1.02
N GLY A 112 6.04 -2.45 -1.24
CA GLY A 112 6.40 -3.71 -1.90
C GLY A 112 6.00 -4.95 -1.13
N GLY A 113 6.95 -5.53 -0.39
CA GLY A 113 6.69 -6.56 0.60
C GLY A 113 6.32 -5.90 1.92
N THR A 114 7.34 -5.51 2.68
CA THR A 114 7.20 -4.81 3.95
C THR A 114 8.42 -3.91 4.13
N PRO A 115 8.33 -2.61 3.81
CA PRO A 115 9.43 -1.66 4.05
C PRO A 115 9.96 -1.69 5.47
N THR A 116 9.06 -1.81 6.46
CA THR A 116 9.37 -1.95 7.89
C THR A 116 9.89 -3.35 8.27
N TYR A 117 10.28 -4.17 7.29
CA TYR A 117 11.18 -5.30 7.50
C TYR A 117 12.61 -4.81 7.78
N LEU A 118 13.01 -3.70 7.14
CA LEU A 118 14.34 -3.13 7.34
C LEU A 118 14.50 -2.69 8.80
N GLU A 119 15.69 -2.94 9.34
CA GLU A 119 16.07 -2.45 10.65
C GLU A 119 16.24 -0.92 10.61
N SER A 120 16.10 -0.24 11.75
CA SER A 120 16.16 1.23 11.81
C SER A 120 17.43 1.81 11.17
N GLU A 121 18.59 1.17 11.39
CA GLU A 121 19.87 1.58 10.78
C GLU A 121 19.85 1.44 9.25
N GLN A 122 19.22 0.38 8.72
CA GLN A 122 19.08 0.20 7.27
C GLN A 122 18.15 1.24 6.64
N LEU A 123 17.09 1.65 7.36
CA LEU A 123 16.21 2.75 6.93
C LEU A 123 16.96 4.10 6.96
N ASP A 124 17.74 4.35 8.00
CA ASP A 124 18.58 5.54 8.14
C ASP A 124 19.58 5.66 6.99
N ASP A 125 20.30 4.58 6.72
CA ASP A 125 21.28 4.52 5.64
C ASP A 125 20.64 4.71 4.27
N LEU A 126 19.47 4.11 4.03
CA LEU A 126 18.73 4.27 2.78
C LEU A 126 18.26 5.71 2.58
N MET A 127 17.65 6.31 3.60
CA MET A 127 17.22 7.71 3.53
C MET A 127 18.40 8.66 3.36
N ALA A 128 19.51 8.43 4.07
CA ALA A 128 20.74 9.19 3.91
C ALA A 128 21.35 9.02 2.50
N LYS A 129 21.31 7.81 1.93
CA LYS A 129 21.73 7.55 0.55
C LYS A 129 20.87 8.32 -0.46
N LEU A 130 19.56 8.27 -0.33
CA LEU A 130 18.65 9.00 -1.21
C LEU A 130 18.85 10.52 -1.10
N ARG A 131 18.96 11.07 0.12
CA ARG A 131 19.18 12.51 0.34
C ARG A 131 20.53 13.03 -0.17
N ARG A 132 21.55 12.18 -0.24
CA ARG A 132 22.82 12.50 -0.94
C ARG A 132 22.68 12.45 -2.46
N ALA A 133 21.85 11.53 -2.95
CA ALA A 133 21.67 11.28 -4.37
C ALA A 133 20.64 12.20 -5.04
N PHE A 134 19.66 12.74 -4.31
CA PHE A 134 18.63 13.62 -4.86
C PHE A 134 18.40 14.83 -3.96
N THR A 135 17.88 15.91 -4.53
CA THR A 135 17.44 17.07 -3.75
C THR A 135 16.01 16.81 -3.28
N PHE A 136 15.77 16.80 -1.99
CA PHE A 136 14.45 16.54 -1.41
C PHE A 136 13.68 17.84 -1.23
N ASP A 137 12.36 17.81 -1.36
CA ASP A 137 11.55 18.93 -0.86
C ASP A 137 11.44 18.86 0.66
N GLU A 138 11.58 20.03 1.29
CA GLU A 138 11.49 20.23 2.74
C GLU A 138 10.26 21.08 3.11
N SER A 139 9.39 21.34 2.12
CA SER A 139 8.09 21.96 2.36
C SER A 139 7.18 21.01 3.16
N ALA A 140 6.16 21.57 3.80
CA ALA A 140 5.13 20.79 4.48
C ALA A 140 4.28 19.97 3.49
N ASP A 141 4.15 20.44 2.25
CA ASP A 141 3.27 19.84 1.24
C ASP A 141 3.86 18.58 0.57
N ARG A 142 5.08 18.17 0.92
CA ARG A 142 5.71 16.95 0.40
C ARG A 142 4.94 15.71 0.81
N GLU A 143 4.98 14.65 0.02
CA GLU A 143 4.30 13.38 0.34
C GLU A 143 5.31 12.24 0.47
N PHE A 144 5.81 12.03 1.68
CA PHE A 144 6.72 10.93 1.96
C PHE A 144 5.95 9.85 2.73
N SER A 145 5.70 8.76 2.02
CA SER A 145 4.84 7.66 2.45
C SER A 145 5.60 6.34 2.58
N ILE A 146 5.15 5.51 3.52
CA ILE A 146 5.70 4.17 3.73
C ILE A 146 4.58 3.19 4.08
N GLU A 147 4.62 2.01 3.46
CA GLU A 147 3.79 0.87 3.84
C GLU A 147 4.34 0.19 5.11
N VAL A 148 3.45 -0.13 6.03
CA VAL A 148 3.77 -0.69 7.34
C VAL A 148 2.95 -1.95 7.59
N ASP A 149 3.64 -3.03 7.96
CA ASP A 149 3.00 -4.20 8.58
C ASP A 149 2.95 -3.94 10.10
N PRO A 150 1.75 -3.82 10.72
CA PRO A 150 1.62 -3.54 12.15
C PRO A 150 2.33 -4.55 13.07
N ARG A 151 2.67 -5.74 12.56
CA ARG A 151 3.32 -6.81 13.32
C ARG A 151 4.84 -6.66 13.39
N THR A 152 5.43 -5.71 12.67
CA THR A 152 6.89 -5.55 12.58
C THR A 152 7.39 -4.27 13.23
N VAL A 153 6.50 -3.46 13.80
CA VAL A 153 6.81 -2.15 14.36
C VAL A 153 6.12 -1.95 15.70
N ASP A 154 6.69 -1.04 16.49
CA ASP A 154 6.13 -0.52 17.74
C ASP A 154 6.02 1.02 17.68
N GLU A 155 5.60 1.67 18.77
CA GLU A 155 5.46 3.12 18.81
C GLU A 155 6.79 3.86 18.65
N HIS A 156 7.91 3.24 19.05
CA HIS A 156 9.24 3.82 18.85
C HIS A 156 9.62 3.83 17.37
N SER A 157 9.33 2.72 16.67
CA SER A 157 9.52 2.60 15.23
C SER A 157 8.72 3.65 14.47
N ILE A 158 7.47 3.93 14.85
CA ILE A 158 6.65 4.99 14.23
C ILE A 158 7.28 6.38 14.40
N ARG A 159 7.75 6.71 15.62
CA ARG A 159 8.45 7.98 15.86
C ARG A 159 9.75 8.08 15.06
N HIS A 160 10.46 6.96 14.88
CA HIS A 160 11.65 6.89 14.04
C HIS A 160 11.35 7.20 12.58
N LEU A 161 10.27 6.61 12.02
CA LEU A 161 9.82 6.91 10.66
C LEU A 161 9.47 8.39 10.47
N ALA A 162 8.79 9.01 11.44
CA ALA A 162 8.53 10.45 11.39
C ALA A 162 9.84 11.27 11.40
N ALA A 163 10.82 10.89 12.22
CA ALA A 163 12.13 11.55 12.29
C ALA A 163 12.94 11.44 10.97
N LEU A 164 12.72 10.37 10.20
CA LEU A 164 13.29 10.22 8.84
C LEU A 164 12.63 11.15 7.80
N GLY A 165 11.48 11.72 8.14
CA GLY A 165 10.74 12.68 7.35
C GLY A 165 9.52 12.10 6.64
N PHE A 166 9.11 10.85 6.94
CA PHE A 166 7.82 10.33 6.48
C PHE A 166 6.69 11.08 7.18
N ASN A 167 5.71 11.54 6.42
CA ASN A 167 4.51 12.22 6.94
C ASN A 167 3.21 11.51 6.56
N ARG A 168 3.30 10.37 5.84
CA ARG A 168 2.15 9.53 5.49
C ARG A 168 2.44 8.04 5.76
N LEU A 169 1.44 7.29 6.23
CA LEU A 169 1.54 5.85 6.48
C LEU A 169 0.43 5.09 5.75
N SER A 170 0.75 3.90 5.24
CA SER A 170 -0.27 2.90 4.88
C SER A 170 -0.11 1.66 5.76
N LEU A 171 -1.14 1.34 6.55
CA LEU A 171 -1.14 0.20 7.46
C LEU A 171 -1.90 -0.97 6.84
N GLY A 172 -1.19 -2.09 6.68
CA GLY A 172 -1.78 -3.32 6.16
C GLY A 172 -2.66 -4.02 7.20
N ILE A 173 -3.94 -3.68 7.32
CA ILE A 173 -4.85 -4.26 8.33
C ILE A 173 -5.51 -5.54 7.84
N GLN A 174 -6.08 -5.48 6.64
CA GLN A 174 -6.81 -6.54 5.94
C GLN A 174 -8.15 -6.90 6.59
N ASP A 175 -8.12 -7.38 7.84
CA ASP A 175 -9.29 -7.75 8.64
C ASP A 175 -8.93 -7.82 10.14
N PHE A 176 -9.89 -7.52 11.02
CA PHE A 176 -9.76 -7.70 12.47
C PHE A 176 -10.37 -9.01 12.99
N ASP A 177 -11.15 -9.74 12.17
CA ASP A 177 -11.74 -11.01 12.58
C ASP A 177 -10.66 -12.09 12.78
N PRO A 178 -10.50 -12.64 14.00
CA PRO A 178 -9.47 -13.64 14.30
C PRO A 178 -9.57 -14.92 13.46
N VAL A 179 -10.78 -15.31 13.04
CA VAL A 179 -11.00 -16.48 12.18
C VAL A 179 -10.44 -16.22 10.79
N VAL A 180 -10.73 -15.04 10.22
CA VAL A 180 -10.21 -14.61 8.91
C VAL A 180 -8.69 -14.49 8.98
N GLN A 181 -8.16 -13.82 9.99
CA GLN A 181 -6.71 -13.65 10.20
C GLN A 181 -5.97 -14.98 10.27
N LYS A 182 -6.51 -15.96 11.00
CA LYS A 182 -5.94 -17.30 11.09
C LYS A 182 -5.96 -18.01 9.74
N ALA A 183 -7.08 -17.93 9.01
CA ALA A 183 -7.24 -18.56 7.69
C ALA A 183 -6.26 -18.00 6.64
N VAL A 184 -5.76 -16.78 6.84
CA VAL A 184 -4.80 -16.15 5.91
C VAL A 184 -3.39 -15.97 6.47
N ASN A 185 -3.10 -16.53 7.65
CA ASN A 185 -1.82 -16.44 8.35
C ASN A 185 -1.35 -15.00 8.60
N ARG A 186 -2.26 -14.17 9.12
CA ARG A 186 -2.00 -12.76 9.46
C ARG A 186 -2.62 -12.36 10.81
N THR A 187 -2.17 -13.00 11.89
CA THR A 187 -2.63 -12.64 13.25
C THR A 187 -2.03 -11.32 13.70
N GLN A 188 -2.87 -10.42 14.18
CA GLN A 188 -2.54 -9.12 14.80
C GLN A 188 -3.71 -8.69 15.69
N THR A 189 -3.44 -7.95 16.77
CA THR A 189 -4.52 -7.48 17.65
C THR A 189 -5.01 -6.09 17.27
N THR A 190 -6.24 -5.77 17.65
CA THR A 190 -6.81 -4.43 17.51
C THR A 190 -6.03 -3.40 18.34
N ASP A 191 -5.59 -3.78 19.54
CA ASP A 191 -4.82 -2.90 20.43
C ASP A 191 -3.45 -2.53 19.85
N ASP A 192 -2.75 -3.49 19.23
CA ASP A 192 -1.47 -3.21 18.56
C ASP A 192 -1.67 -2.13 17.47
N VAL A 193 -2.69 -2.28 16.64
CA VAL A 193 -2.98 -1.32 15.57
C VAL A 193 -3.38 0.05 16.15
N LEU A 194 -4.24 0.07 17.17
CA LEU A 194 -4.68 1.31 17.80
C LEU A 194 -3.50 2.09 18.39
N ASN A 195 -2.57 1.40 19.08
CA ASN A 195 -1.39 2.02 19.65
C ASN A 195 -0.50 2.65 18.57
N LEU A 196 -0.31 1.96 17.44
CA LEU A 196 0.45 2.51 16.31
C LEU A 196 -0.22 3.75 15.69
N VAL A 197 -1.55 3.75 15.56
CA VAL A 197 -2.30 4.92 15.06
C VAL A 197 -2.14 6.11 16.00
N LEU A 198 -2.28 5.90 17.30
CA LEU A 198 -2.10 6.95 18.30
C LEU A 198 -0.67 7.51 18.27
N ALA A 199 0.33 6.63 18.19
CA ALA A 199 1.73 7.03 18.07
C ALA A 199 2.01 7.79 16.77
N ALA A 200 1.39 7.40 15.65
CA ALA A 200 1.54 8.10 14.37
C ALA A 200 0.97 9.52 14.44
N ARG A 201 -0.22 9.68 15.04
CA ARG A 201 -0.81 11.00 15.24
C ARG A 201 0.02 11.88 16.17
N GLU A 202 0.53 11.32 17.28
CA GLU A 202 1.42 12.04 18.20
C GLU A 202 2.72 12.47 17.52
N ALA A 203 3.25 11.62 16.62
CA ALA A 203 4.46 11.90 15.85
C ALA A 203 4.24 12.89 14.69
N GLY A 204 3.01 13.34 14.44
CA GLY A 204 2.69 14.34 13.43
C GLY A 204 2.51 13.79 12.01
N PHE A 205 2.18 12.51 11.85
CA PHE A 205 1.74 12.00 10.55
C PHE A 205 0.42 12.67 10.14
N GLU A 206 0.38 13.17 8.90
CA GLU A 206 -0.73 13.95 8.36
C GLU A 206 -1.79 13.09 7.69
N SER A 207 -1.40 11.91 7.21
CA SER A 207 -2.31 10.97 6.53
C SER A 207 -1.98 9.53 6.90
N ILE A 208 -2.93 8.87 7.55
CA ILE A 208 -2.89 7.44 7.90
C ILE A 208 -3.92 6.71 7.04
N SER A 209 -3.44 5.83 6.18
CA SER A 209 -4.27 4.96 5.32
C SER A 209 -4.37 3.56 5.90
N PHE A 210 -5.54 2.94 5.83
CA PHE A 210 -5.75 1.51 6.14
C PHE A 210 -6.04 0.71 4.87
N ASP A 211 -5.28 -0.36 4.67
CA ASP A 211 -5.59 -1.36 3.63
C ASP A 211 -6.47 -2.46 4.23
N LEU A 212 -7.66 -2.65 3.66
CA LEU A 212 -8.60 -3.72 3.99
C LEU A 212 -8.80 -4.63 2.78
N ILE A 213 -9.19 -5.89 3.00
CA ILE A 213 -9.52 -6.82 1.92
C ILE A 213 -10.87 -7.45 2.20
N TYR A 214 -11.80 -7.32 1.25
CA TYR A 214 -13.04 -8.07 1.26
C TYR A 214 -12.98 -9.28 0.31
N GLY A 215 -13.74 -10.32 0.64
CA GLY A 215 -13.72 -11.61 -0.04
C GLY A 215 -12.65 -12.59 0.45
N LEU A 216 -12.02 -12.36 1.60
CA LEU A 216 -11.16 -13.34 2.30
C LEU A 216 -11.98 -14.50 2.89
N PRO A 217 -11.35 -15.65 3.20
CA PRO A 217 -12.04 -16.80 3.76
C PRO A 217 -12.82 -16.49 5.04
N HIS A 218 -13.99 -17.11 5.18
CA HIS A 218 -14.94 -16.96 6.31
C HIS A 218 -15.59 -15.58 6.46
N GLN A 219 -15.27 -14.60 5.61
CA GLN A 219 -15.94 -13.30 5.69
C GLN A 219 -17.43 -13.40 5.36
N THR A 220 -18.22 -12.65 6.11
CA THR A 220 -19.65 -12.41 5.89
C THR A 220 -19.89 -10.91 6.02
N VAL A 221 -21.07 -10.43 5.61
CA VAL A 221 -21.47 -9.03 5.89
C VAL A 221 -21.33 -8.70 7.38
N LYS A 222 -21.80 -9.57 8.26
CA LYS A 222 -21.76 -9.33 9.71
C LYS A 222 -20.33 -9.26 10.25
N SER A 223 -19.45 -10.17 9.83
CA SER A 223 -18.06 -10.15 10.32
C SER A 223 -17.31 -8.93 9.79
N PHE A 224 -17.53 -8.56 8.52
CA PHE A 224 -16.89 -7.39 7.93
C PHE A 224 -17.44 -6.08 8.50
N ASP A 225 -18.75 -6.00 8.82
CA ASP A 225 -19.35 -4.87 9.55
C ASP A 225 -18.66 -4.66 10.91
N THR A 226 -18.35 -5.73 11.64
CA THR A 226 -17.59 -5.66 12.90
C THR A 226 -16.18 -5.08 12.69
N THR A 227 -15.51 -5.50 11.61
CA THR A 227 -14.21 -4.93 11.22
C THR A 227 -14.33 -3.45 10.88
N LEU A 228 -15.37 -3.04 10.14
CA LEU A 228 -15.61 -1.63 9.80
C LEU A 228 -15.89 -0.78 11.04
N GLU A 229 -16.65 -1.28 12.02
CA GLU A 229 -16.90 -0.57 13.30
C GLU A 229 -15.58 -0.22 14.01
N LEU A 230 -14.63 -1.16 14.07
CA LEU A 230 -13.31 -0.93 14.64
C LEU A 230 -12.50 0.08 13.84
N VAL A 231 -12.50 -0.05 12.51
CA VAL A 231 -11.77 0.85 11.61
C VAL A 231 -12.29 2.27 11.71
N ILE A 232 -13.62 2.47 11.68
CA ILE A 232 -14.25 3.77 11.85
C ILE A 232 -13.93 4.36 13.23
N GLY A 233 -13.90 3.52 14.27
CA GLY A 233 -13.49 3.91 15.62
C GLY A 233 -12.05 4.45 15.68
N MET A 234 -11.12 3.88 14.90
CA MET A 234 -9.75 4.38 14.77
C MET A 234 -9.64 5.61 13.85
N ARG A 235 -10.62 5.80 12.96
CA ARG A 235 -10.77 6.94 12.07
C ARG A 235 -9.50 7.22 11.23
N PRO A 236 -9.00 6.27 10.41
CA PRO A 236 -7.92 6.57 9.47
C PRO A 236 -8.36 7.67 8.49
N ASP A 237 -7.41 8.42 7.93
CA ASP A 237 -7.71 9.51 6.99
C ASP A 237 -8.12 8.96 5.62
N ARG A 238 -7.55 7.81 5.24
CA ARG A 238 -7.85 7.08 4.01
C ARG A 238 -8.12 5.61 4.27
N LEU A 239 -8.89 5.00 3.37
CA LEU A 239 -9.01 3.55 3.28
C LEU A 239 -8.85 3.10 1.83
N ALA A 240 -8.16 1.98 1.66
CA ALA A 240 -8.22 1.20 0.44
C ALA A 240 -8.82 -0.17 0.75
N VAL A 241 -10.02 -0.46 0.21
CA VAL A 241 -10.78 -1.69 0.48
C VAL A 241 -10.78 -2.58 -0.76
N TYR A 242 -9.77 -3.44 -0.85
CA TYR A 242 -9.50 -4.24 -2.04
C TYR A 242 -10.36 -5.50 -2.13
N ASN A 243 -10.78 -5.85 -3.34
CA ASN A 243 -11.34 -7.17 -3.63
C ASN A 243 -10.25 -8.24 -3.62
N TYR A 244 -10.47 -9.34 -2.89
CA TYR A 244 -9.55 -10.46 -2.88
C TYR A 244 -9.48 -11.17 -4.25
N ALA A 245 -8.32 -11.05 -4.91
CA ALA A 245 -8.00 -11.75 -6.15
C ALA A 245 -7.37 -13.13 -5.87
N HIS A 246 -8.17 -14.19 -5.96
CA HIS A 246 -7.73 -15.58 -5.78
C HIS A 246 -7.23 -16.21 -7.10
N LEU A 247 -5.91 -16.36 -7.23
CA LEU A 247 -5.18 -16.89 -8.38
C LEU A 247 -4.06 -17.86 -7.93
N PRO A 248 -4.38 -19.01 -7.29
CA PRO A 248 -3.41 -19.92 -6.65
C PRO A 248 -2.44 -20.61 -7.64
N ASN A 249 -2.76 -20.58 -8.94
CA ASN A 249 -1.86 -21.02 -10.01
C ASN A 249 -0.69 -20.05 -10.21
N ARG A 250 -0.90 -18.75 -9.98
CA ARG A 250 0.13 -17.70 -10.09
C ARG A 250 0.77 -17.41 -8.73
N PHE A 251 -0.04 -17.30 -7.68
CA PHE A 251 0.41 -16.99 -6.32
C PHE A 251 0.30 -18.22 -5.44
N LYS A 252 1.37 -19.03 -5.40
CA LYS A 252 1.38 -20.34 -4.72
C LYS A 252 0.96 -20.30 -3.25
N GLY A 253 1.19 -19.19 -2.54
CA GLY A 253 0.77 -19.01 -1.15
C GLY A 253 -0.75 -19.10 -0.95
N GLN A 254 -1.54 -18.75 -1.97
CA GLN A 254 -3.00 -18.81 -1.92
C GLN A 254 -3.53 -20.26 -1.91
N ARG A 255 -2.71 -21.27 -2.21
CA ARG A 255 -3.09 -22.69 -2.08
C ARG A 255 -3.27 -23.15 -0.64
N MET A 256 -2.82 -22.34 0.32
CA MET A 256 -3.01 -22.59 1.74
C MET A 256 -4.40 -22.12 2.23
N ILE A 257 -5.12 -21.36 1.40
CA ILE A 257 -6.51 -20.99 1.65
C ILE A 257 -7.40 -22.12 1.14
N ASN A 258 -8.42 -22.47 1.91
CA ASN A 258 -9.47 -23.38 1.48
C ASN A 258 -10.49 -22.64 0.60
N ASP A 259 -10.65 -23.09 -0.64
CA ASP A 259 -11.53 -22.44 -1.62
C ASP A 259 -13.00 -22.43 -1.17
N GLU A 260 -13.44 -23.45 -0.43
CA GLU A 260 -14.82 -23.55 0.08
C GLU A 260 -15.16 -22.48 1.12
N ASP A 261 -14.14 -21.93 1.79
CA ASP A 261 -14.32 -20.89 2.80
C ASP A 261 -14.36 -19.49 2.17
N ILE A 262 -14.03 -19.36 0.88
CA ILE A 262 -14.07 -18.07 0.17
C ILE A 262 -15.54 -17.66 -0.08
N PRO A 263 -15.94 -16.43 0.28
CA PRO A 263 -17.30 -15.95 0.05
C PRO A 263 -17.70 -16.02 -1.43
N SER A 264 -18.96 -16.37 -1.68
CA SER A 264 -19.52 -16.38 -3.04
C SER A 264 -19.46 -14.99 -3.68
N PRO A 265 -19.52 -14.87 -5.02
CA PRO A 265 -19.56 -13.58 -5.69
C PRO A 265 -20.68 -12.66 -5.18
N GLU A 266 -21.86 -13.20 -4.89
CA GLU A 266 -23.01 -12.48 -4.36
C GLU A 266 -22.70 -11.92 -2.97
N MET A 267 -22.12 -12.74 -2.08
CA MET A 267 -21.70 -12.30 -0.74
C MET A 267 -20.61 -11.21 -0.84
N LYS A 268 -19.65 -11.32 -1.76
CA LYS A 268 -18.63 -10.27 -1.99
C LYS A 268 -19.25 -8.95 -2.43
N LEU A 269 -20.26 -8.99 -3.30
CA LEU A 269 -20.99 -7.79 -3.74
C LEU A 269 -21.79 -7.17 -2.59
N GLU A 270 -22.42 -8.00 -1.74
CA GLU A 270 -23.14 -7.51 -0.57
C GLU A 270 -22.18 -6.85 0.44
N ILE A 271 -21.03 -7.46 0.72
CA ILE A 271 -19.98 -6.86 1.57
C ILE A 271 -19.51 -5.53 0.99
N LEU A 272 -19.25 -5.45 -0.33
CA LEU A 272 -18.83 -4.21 -0.98
C LEU A 272 -19.90 -3.11 -0.85
N HIS A 273 -21.15 -3.42 -1.16
CA HIS A 273 -22.25 -2.47 -1.06
C HIS A 273 -22.39 -1.93 0.38
N ARG A 274 -22.40 -2.84 1.36
CA ARG A 274 -22.46 -2.50 2.78
C ARG A 274 -21.27 -1.67 3.23
N THR A 275 -20.07 -1.98 2.74
CA THR A 275 -18.86 -1.21 3.01
C THR A 275 -18.99 0.23 2.50
N ILE A 276 -19.45 0.42 1.26
CA ILE A 276 -19.65 1.74 0.67
C ILE A 276 -20.65 2.55 1.49
N ASP A 277 -21.81 1.98 1.78
CA ASP A 277 -22.86 2.65 2.58
C ASP A 277 -22.34 3.01 3.98
N THR A 278 -21.75 2.04 4.71
CA THR A 278 -21.27 2.24 6.08
C THR A 278 -20.16 3.29 6.17
N LEU A 279 -19.19 3.28 5.26
CA LEU A 279 -18.11 4.28 5.24
C LEU A 279 -18.64 5.67 4.86
N CYS A 280 -19.53 5.75 3.86
CA CYS A 280 -20.14 7.03 3.46
C CYS A 280 -21.00 7.63 4.57
N ASP A 281 -21.81 6.81 5.23
CA ASP A 281 -22.64 7.22 6.37
C ASP A 281 -21.79 7.65 7.58
N SER A 282 -20.56 7.14 7.67
CA SER A 282 -19.57 7.53 8.68
C SER A 282 -18.73 8.76 8.32
N GLY A 283 -19.01 9.39 7.17
CA GLY A 283 -18.39 10.65 6.74
C GLY A 283 -17.23 10.52 5.78
N TYR A 284 -16.88 9.32 5.31
CA TYR A 284 -15.90 9.14 4.24
C TYR A 284 -16.52 9.44 2.87
N VAL A 285 -15.71 9.94 1.94
CA VAL A 285 -16.07 10.10 0.53
C VAL A 285 -15.53 8.92 -0.25
N TYR A 286 -16.40 8.25 -1.00
CA TYR A 286 -15.98 7.26 -1.99
C TYR A 286 -15.34 7.98 -3.19
N ILE A 287 -14.01 7.92 -3.29
CA ILE A 287 -13.25 8.53 -4.37
C ILE A 287 -13.49 7.76 -5.67
N GLY A 288 -13.50 6.43 -5.58
CA GLY A 288 -13.67 5.53 -6.70
C GLY A 288 -12.77 4.30 -6.61
N MET A 289 -13.10 3.28 -7.39
CA MET A 289 -12.47 1.95 -7.33
C MET A 289 -12.52 1.40 -5.90
N ASP A 290 -11.36 1.35 -5.24
CA ASP A 290 -11.17 0.73 -3.94
C ASP A 290 -10.98 1.79 -2.83
N HIS A 291 -11.00 3.10 -3.15
CA HIS A 291 -10.50 4.15 -2.26
C HIS A 291 -11.60 5.02 -1.64
N PHE A 292 -11.39 5.34 -0.36
CA PHE A 292 -12.19 6.24 0.46
C PHE A 292 -11.27 7.20 1.21
N ALA A 293 -11.72 8.43 1.45
CA ALA A 293 -10.97 9.42 2.21
C ALA A 293 -11.90 10.34 3.02
N LEU A 294 -11.38 10.99 4.06
CA LEU A 294 -12.14 12.02 4.79
C LEU A 294 -12.39 13.27 3.90
N PRO A 295 -13.43 14.07 4.17
CA PRO A 295 -13.85 15.14 3.26
C PRO A 295 -12.85 16.29 3.07
N ASP A 296 -11.94 16.46 4.03
CA ASP A 296 -10.86 17.44 4.02
C ASP A 296 -9.56 16.92 3.39
N ASP A 297 -9.53 15.65 2.98
CA ASP A 297 -8.40 15.05 2.28
C ASP A 297 -8.23 15.66 0.88
N GLU A 298 -6.98 15.90 0.46
CA GLU A 298 -6.65 16.51 -0.83
C GLU A 298 -7.24 15.74 -2.04
N LEU A 299 -7.42 14.41 -1.95
CA LEU A 299 -8.00 13.61 -3.02
C LEU A 299 -9.50 13.87 -3.20
N VAL A 300 -10.18 14.35 -2.15
CA VAL A 300 -11.58 14.78 -2.22
C VAL A 300 -11.71 16.19 -2.76
N LEU A 301 -10.74 17.05 -2.44
CA LEU A 301 -10.76 18.48 -2.78
C LEU A 301 -10.26 18.79 -4.21
N ALA A 302 -9.52 17.87 -4.82
CA ALA A 302 -8.89 18.02 -6.15
C ALA A 302 -9.87 18.11 -7.33
#